data_AF-A0A7S1BZL6-F1
#
_entry.id   AF-A0A7S1BZL6-F1
#
_cell.length_a   1.000
_cell.length_b   1.000
_cell.length_c   1.000
_cell.angle_alpha   90.00
_cell.angle_beta   90.00
_cell.angle_gamma   90.00
#
_symmetry.space_group_name_H-M   'P 1'
#
loop_
_entity.id
_entity.type
_entity.pdbx_description
1 polymer ?
#
loop_
_entity_poly.entity_id
_entity_poly.type
_entity_poly.pdbx_seq_one_letter_code
_entity_poly.pdbx_strand_id
1 'polypeptide(L)'
;MLRQILGKKDGCQQNHEIPERERRVVEKCCKAVSKLEELNINFLALDFDLTTIDVHTGGKWEGTPDELASHIRPIFKHLIARAHAANIAIAIVTFSPQVRHIGSVLDKTFPEFGSRIPIRGRDRSWTYEGVGCKDGKQVSFVSMPFTHI
;
A
#
# COMPACT_ATOMS: atom_id res chain seq x y z
N MET A 1 -8.02 -40.11 13.94
CA MET A 1 -7.71 -40.97 12.77
C MET A 1 -7.06 -40.06 11.71
N LEU A 2 -5.84 -39.56 11.93
CA LEU A 2 -4.55 -40.15 11.55
C LEU A 2 -4.44 -40.51 10.04
N ARG A 3 -3.86 -39.56 9.30
CA ARG A 3 -2.85 -39.69 8.20
C ARG A 3 -3.17 -40.46 6.91
N GLN A 4 -2.57 -39.89 5.85
CA GLN A 4 -2.13 -40.47 4.57
C GLN A 4 -3.15 -40.58 3.43
N ILE A 5 -3.03 -39.63 2.48
CA ILE A 5 -2.58 -40.00 1.12
C ILE A 5 -1.44 -39.02 0.75
N LEU A 6 -0.24 -39.59 0.63
CA LEU A 6 1.02 -38.96 0.28
C LEU A 6 1.42 -39.47 -1.11
N GLY A 7 1.78 -38.56 -2.00
CA GLY A 7 2.43 -38.81 -3.30
C GLY A 7 2.30 -37.54 -4.15
N LYS A 8 3.34 -36.81 -4.53
CA LYS A 8 4.70 -37.17 -4.94
C LYS A 8 5.62 -35.99 -4.58
N LYS A 9 6.80 -36.28 -4.04
CA LYS A 9 7.84 -35.30 -3.71
C LYS A 9 8.69 -35.03 -4.95
N ASP A 10 8.75 -33.76 -5.35
CA ASP A 10 9.88 -33.19 -6.06
C ASP A 10 10.21 -31.83 -5.40
N GLY A 11 11.43 -31.70 -4.89
CA GLY A 11 12.15 -30.42 -4.76
C GLY A 11 11.75 -29.42 -3.67
N CYS A 12 12.38 -29.55 -2.50
CA CYS A 12 12.73 -28.43 -1.59
C CYS A 12 11.57 -27.59 -1.00
N GLN A 13 10.74 -28.19 -0.14
CA GLN A 13 10.03 -27.42 0.88
C GLN A 13 11.03 -27.01 1.96
N GLN A 14 11.67 -25.86 1.78
CA GLN A 14 12.27 -25.17 2.91
C GLN A 14 11.12 -24.69 3.79
N ASN A 15 10.93 -25.31 4.96
CA ASN A 15 10.26 -24.68 6.08
C ASN A 15 11.13 -23.49 6.50
N HIS A 16 11.05 -22.40 5.75
CA HIS A 16 11.71 -21.15 6.09
C HIS A 16 10.93 -20.63 7.30
N GLU A 17 11.48 -20.86 8.50
CA GLU A 17 10.97 -20.19 9.68
C GLU A 17 10.98 -18.69 9.42
N ILE A 18 9.80 -18.07 9.40
CA ILE A 18 9.69 -16.63 9.24
C ILE A 18 10.53 -16.00 10.36
N PRO A 19 11.51 -15.13 10.04
CA PRO A 19 12.33 -14.48 11.05
C PRO A 19 11.47 -13.78 12.11
N GLU A 20 11.88 -13.80 13.38
CA GLU A 20 11.08 -13.23 14.48
C GLU A 20 10.66 -11.78 14.22
N ARG A 21 11.56 -10.99 13.62
CA ARG A 21 11.28 -9.60 13.22
C ARG A 21 10.10 -9.50 12.26
N GLU A 22 10.02 -10.39 11.28
CA GLU A 22 8.94 -10.42 10.30
C GLU A 22 7.63 -10.91 10.95
N ARG A 23 7.68 -11.91 11.84
CA ARG A 23 6.50 -12.32 12.64
C ARG A 23 5.91 -11.14 13.42
N ARG A 24 6.74 -10.35 14.09
CA ARG A 24 6.31 -9.15 14.83
C ARG A 24 5.67 -8.10 13.92
N VAL A 25 6.17 -7.93 12.69
CA VAL A 25 5.56 -7.04 11.71
C VAL A 25 4.19 -7.55 11.30
N VAL A 26 4.09 -8.84 10.97
CA VAL A 26 2.83 -9.48 10.59
C VAL A 26 1.77 -9.33 11.70
N GLU A 27 2.13 -9.57 12.95
CA GLU A 27 1.24 -9.42 14.11
C GLU A 27 0.74 -7.98 14.26
N LYS A 28 1.63 -6.99 14.11
CA LYS A 28 1.26 -5.57 14.13
C LYS A 28 0.28 -5.22 13.01
N CYS A 29 0.50 -5.75 11.80
CA CYS A 29 -0.41 -5.54 10.68
C CYS A 29 -1.78 -6.19 10.93
N CYS A 30 -1.85 -7.39 11.54
CA CYS A 30 -3.12 -7.99 11.95
C CYS A 30 -3.89 -7.06 12.90
N LYS A 31 -3.22 -6.62 13.97
CA LYS A 31 -3.81 -5.74 14.98
C LYS A 31 -4.29 -4.42 14.37
N ALA A 32 -3.51 -3.85 13.45
CA ALA A 32 -3.88 -2.64 12.74
C ALA A 32 -5.15 -2.85 11.91
N VAL A 33 -5.21 -3.90 11.08
CA VAL A 33 -6.38 -4.18 10.22
C VAL A 33 -7.63 -4.48 11.06
N SER A 34 -7.53 -5.32 12.09
CA SER A 34 -8.65 -5.56 12.99
C SER A 34 -9.14 -4.27 13.63
N LYS A 35 -8.23 -3.35 13.98
CA LYS A 35 -8.62 -2.05 14.52
C LYS A 35 -9.34 -1.18 13.49
N LEU A 36 -8.94 -1.22 12.22
CA LEU A 36 -9.62 -0.51 11.15
C LEU A 36 -11.04 -1.05 10.95
N GLU A 37 -11.21 -2.37 10.96
CA GLU A 37 -12.53 -3.03 10.87
C GLU A 37 -13.43 -2.63 12.06
N GLU A 38 -12.91 -2.69 13.30
CA GLU A 38 -13.63 -2.23 14.49
C GLU A 38 -14.11 -0.77 14.39
N LEU A 39 -13.32 0.08 13.74
CA LEU A 39 -13.62 1.50 13.55
C LEU A 39 -14.50 1.77 12.31
N ASN A 40 -14.93 0.72 11.59
CA ASN A 40 -15.64 0.82 10.32
C ASN A 40 -14.89 1.64 9.25
N ILE A 41 -13.56 1.60 9.29
CA ILE A 41 -12.72 2.22 8.26
C ILE A 41 -12.60 1.23 7.10
N ASN A 42 -13.09 1.65 5.94
CA ASN A 42 -13.14 0.81 4.73
C ASN A 42 -12.16 1.26 3.64
N PHE A 43 -11.31 2.26 3.90
CA PHE A 43 -10.40 2.81 2.91
C PHE A 43 -9.05 3.24 3.51
N LEU A 44 -7.96 2.88 2.82
CA LEU A 44 -6.59 3.31 3.11
C LEU A 44 -5.99 4.04 1.92
N ALA A 45 -5.73 5.33 2.09
CA ALA A 45 -4.89 6.11 1.19
C ALA A 45 -3.46 6.14 1.73
N LEU A 46 -2.50 5.67 0.93
CA LEU A 46 -1.10 5.54 1.32
C LEU A 46 -0.20 6.40 0.46
N ASP A 47 0.73 7.12 1.09
CA ASP A 47 1.83 7.76 0.37
C ASP A 47 2.87 6.74 -0.11
N PHE A 48 3.64 7.10 -1.15
CA PHE A 48 4.58 6.18 -1.79
C PHE A 48 6.03 6.38 -1.31
N ASP A 49 6.69 7.46 -1.74
CA ASP A 49 8.10 7.75 -1.45
C ASP A 49 8.37 7.87 0.05
N LEU A 50 9.39 7.17 0.57
CA LEU A 50 9.74 7.12 2.00
C LEU A 50 8.61 6.67 2.96
N THR A 51 7.44 6.31 2.42
CA THR A 51 6.29 5.79 3.14
C THR A 51 6.12 4.32 2.83
N THR A 52 5.62 3.98 1.63
CA THR A 52 5.42 2.58 1.19
C THR A 52 6.74 1.92 0.78
N ILE A 53 7.64 2.69 0.14
CA ILE A 53 9.01 2.28 -0.16
C ILE A 53 10.01 2.96 0.79
N ASP A 54 11.21 2.40 0.95
CA ASP A 54 12.27 2.96 1.82
C ASP A 54 13.25 3.90 1.11
N VAL A 55 13.06 4.13 -0.19
CA VAL A 55 13.84 5.06 -1.00
C VAL A 55 12.99 6.26 -1.42
N HIS A 56 13.64 7.39 -1.65
CA HIS A 56 13.02 8.56 -2.27
C HIS A 56 13.33 8.57 -3.77
N THR A 57 12.29 8.50 -4.61
CA THR A 57 12.44 8.49 -6.08
C THR A 57 12.76 9.86 -6.68
N GLY A 58 12.64 10.93 -5.90
CA GLY A 58 12.77 12.31 -6.40
C GLY A 58 11.73 12.66 -7.48
N GLY A 59 10.66 11.88 -7.61
CA GLY A 59 9.66 12.00 -8.68
C GLY A 59 10.12 11.52 -10.06
N LYS A 60 11.33 10.95 -10.17
CA LYS A 60 11.87 10.41 -11.42
C LYS A 60 12.83 9.25 -11.14
N TRP A 61 12.29 8.12 -10.70
CA TRP A 61 13.03 6.86 -10.66
C TRP A 61 13.44 6.43 -12.06
N GLU A 62 14.73 6.11 -12.24
CA GLU A 62 15.31 5.70 -13.53
C GLU A 62 15.55 4.18 -13.62
N GLY A 63 15.48 3.48 -12.49
CA GLY A 63 15.64 2.03 -12.43
C GLY A 63 14.40 1.27 -12.90
N THR A 64 14.45 -0.06 -12.78
CA THR A 64 13.35 -0.93 -13.18
C THR A 64 12.25 -1.01 -12.12
N PRO A 65 11.01 -1.41 -12.49
CA PRO A 65 9.98 -1.70 -11.51
C PRO A 65 10.37 -2.84 -10.54
N ASP A 66 11.20 -3.80 -10.97
CA ASP A 66 11.67 -4.88 -10.10
C ASP A 66 12.62 -4.36 -9.02
N GLU A 67 13.55 -3.48 -9.40
CA GLU A 67 14.42 -2.79 -8.46
C GLU A 67 13.61 -1.97 -7.45
N LEU A 68 12.63 -1.19 -7.92
CA LEU A 68 11.80 -0.37 -7.04
C LEU A 68 10.86 -1.21 -6.16
N ALA A 69 10.37 -2.36 -6.64
CA ALA A 69 9.58 -3.30 -5.84
C ALA A 69 10.39 -3.91 -4.68
N SER A 70 11.71 -4.08 -4.85
CA SER A 70 12.58 -4.53 -3.76
C SER A 70 12.68 -3.54 -2.60
N HIS A 71 12.35 -2.27 -2.84
CA HIS A 71 12.30 -1.21 -1.84
C HIS A 71 10.96 -1.13 -1.09
N ILE A 72 9.95 -1.95 -1.42
CA ILE A 72 8.69 -1.99 -0.67
C ILE A 72 8.98 -2.41 0.76
N ARG A 73 8.62 -1.54 1.71
CA ARG A 73 8.86 -1.78 3.13
C ARG A 73 8.03 -2.99 3.59
N PRO A 74 8.61 -3.95 4.34
CA PRO A 74 7.90 -5.16 4.75
C PRO A 74 6.57 -4.90 5.48
N ILE A 75 6.51 -3.85 6.30
CA ILE A 75 5.27 -3.48 7.00
C ILE A 75 4.15 -3.11 6.03
N PHE A 76 4.43 -2.38 4.95
CA PHE A 76 3.42 -2.01 3.97
C PHE A 76 3.07 -3.18 3.07
N LYS A 77 4.04 -4.06 2.74
CA LYS A 77 3.75 -5.31 2.04
C LYS A 77 2.70 -6.14 2.79
N HIS A 78 2.88 -6.34 4.09
CA HIS A 78 1.91 -7.10 4.90
C HIS A 78 0.62 -6.33 5.18
N LEU A 79 0.69 -5.02 5.45
CA LEU A 79 -0.50 -4.20 5.71
C LEU A 79 -1.43 -4.16 4.51
N ILE A 80 -0.91 -3.89 3.30
CA ILE A 80 -1.69 -3.81 2.06
C ILE A 80 -2.35 -5.16 1.75
N ALA A 81 -1.60 -6.26 1.84
CA ALA A 81 -2.15 -7.60 1.61
C ALA A 81 -3.27 -7.96 2.58
N ARG A 82 -3.12 -7.61 3.87
CA ARG A 82 -4.15 -7.88 4.88
C ARG A 82 -5.37 -6.97 4.77
N ALA A 83 -5.16 -5.69 4.48
CA ALA A 83 -6.25 -4.76 4.22
C ALA A 83 -7.08 -5.23 3.01
N HIS A 84 -6.42 -5.70 1.94
CA HIS A 84 -7.10 -6.27 0.78
C HIS A 84 -7.93 -7.52 1.17
N ALA A 85 -7.35 -8.44 1.93
CA ALA A 85 -8.05 -9.64 2.40
C ALA A 85 -9.25 -9.34 3.31
N ALA A 86 -9.23 -8.20 4.01
CA ALA A 86 -10.33 -7.69 4.84
C ALA A 86 -11.33 -6.82 4.07
N ASN A 87 -11.28 -6.79 2.72
CA ASN A 87 -12.12 -5.93 1.87
C ASN A 87 -12.02 -4.42 2.18
N ILE A 88 -10.90 -3.97 2.75
CA ILE A 88 -10.59 -2.55 2.89
C ILE A 88 -10.02 -2.07 1.55
N ALA A 89 -10.64 -1.05 0.95
CA ALA A 89 -10.17 -0.46 -0.29
C ALA A 89 -8.84 0.28 -0.08
N ILE A 90 -7.95 0.24 -1.07
CA ILE A 90 -6.59 0.76 -0.96
C ILE A 90 -6.32 1.67 -2.15
N ALA A 91 -5.67 2.81 -1.92
CA ALA A 91 -5.15 3.67 -2.97
C ALA A 91 -3.73 4.14 -2.63
N ILE A 92 -2.91 4.36 -3.65
CA ILE A 92 -1.68 5.12 -3.52
C ILE A 92 -1.95 6.59 -3.86
N VAL A 93 -1.54 7.51 -3.00
CA VAL A 93 -1.66 8.95 -3.20
C VAL A 93 -0.27 9.57 -3.05
N THR A 94 0.28 10.11 -4.13
CA THR A 94 1.69 10.50 -4.18
C THR A 94 1.90 11.77 -4.99
N PHE A 95 3.00 12.50 -4.73
CA PHE A 95 3.44 13.60 -5.58
C PHE A 95 4.23 13.14 -6.81
N SER A 96 4.56 11.85 -6.94
CA SER A 96 5.26 11.34 -8.11
C SER A 96 4.37 11.45 -9.37
N PRO A 97 4.93 11.92 -10.51
CA PRO A 97 4.24 11.89 -11.80
C PRO A 97 4.30 10.50 -12.47
N GLN A 98 5.12 9.56 -11.98
CA GLN A 98 5.37 8.26 -12.62
C GLN A 98 4.31 7.20 -12.29
N VAL A 99 3.02 7.54 -12.42
CA VAL A 99 1.89 6.67 -12.03
C VAL A 99 1.95 5.29 -12.69
N ARG A 100 2.27 5.21 -13.98
CA ARG A 100 2.39 3.92 -14.69
C ARG A 100 3.51 3.05 -14.13
N HIS A 101 4.64 3.66 -13.77
CA HIS A 101 5.78 2.94 -13.21
C HIS A 101 5.45 2.40 -11.82
N ILE A 102 4.78 3.20 -10.99
CA ILE A 102 4.28 2.78 -9.67
C ILE A 102 3.25 1.64 -9.83
N GLY A 103 2.37 1.71 -10.83
CA GLY A 103 1.45 0.63 -11.17
C GLY A 103 2.18 -0.69 -11.42
N SER A 104 3.21 -0.69 -12.26
CA SER A 104 4.03 -1.87 -12.52
C SER A 104 4.73 -2.42 -11.26
N VAL A 105 5.11 -1.55 -10.31
CA VAL A 105 5.67 -1.97 -9.01
C VAL A 105 4.61 -2.69 -8.17
N LEU A 106 3.39 -2.15 -8.10
CA LEU A 106 2.28 -2.75 -7.35
C LEU A 106 1.85 -4.09 -7.97
N ASP A 107 1.77 -4.19 -9.29
CA ASP A 107 1.44 -5.43 -10.02
C ASP A 107 2.43 -6.54 -9.68
N LYS A 108 3.72 -6.22 -9.65
CA LYS A 108 4.78 -7.18 -9.28
C LYS A 108 4.72 -7.56 -7.80
N THR A 109 4.44 -6.58 -6.93
CA THR A 109 4.41 -6.80 -5.48
C THR A 109 3.16 -7.58 -5.04
N PHE A 110 2.03 -7.37 -5.71
CA PHE A 110 0.73 -7.97 -5.41
C PHE A 110 0.07 -8.53 -6.68
N PRO A 111 0.54 -9.67 -7.22
CA PRO A 111 0.10 -10.16 -8.54
C PRO A 111 -1.41 -10.40 -8.68
N GLU A 112 -2.10 -10.66 -7.57
CA GLU A 112 -3.53 -10.98 -7.56
C GLU A 112 -4.43 -9.73 -7.62
N PHE A 113 -3.93 -8.56 -7.21
CA PHE A 113 -4.77 -7.37 -7.06
C PHE A 113 -4.08 -6.01 -7.27
N GLY A 114 -2.76 -5.97 -7.50
CA GLY A 114 -1.98 -4.74 -7.65
C GLY A 114 -2.56 -3.82 -8.73
N SER A 115 -3.01 -4.39 -9.85
CA SER A 115 -3.55 -3.64 -11.00
C SER A 115 -4.88 -2.97 -10.72
N ARG A 116 -5.54 -3.37 -9.62
CA ARG A 116 -6.79 -2.80 -9.14
C ARG A 116 -6.58 -1.69 -8.11
N ILE A 117 -5.35 -1.44 -7.65
CA ILE A 117 -5.07 -0.37 -6.69
C ILE A 117 -5.01 0.97 -7.46
N PRO A 118 -5.98 1.89 -7.26
CA PRO A 118 -5.91 3.20 -7.87
C PRO A 118 -4.70 4.00 -7.36
N ILE A 119 -4.08 4.74 -8.27
CA ILE A 119 -2.96 5.63 -7.97
C ILE A 119 -3.36 7.06 -8.34
N ARG A 120 -3.27 7.97 -7.37
CA ARG A 120 -3.44 9.41 -7.55
C ARG A 120 -2.08 10.08 -7.42
N GLY A 121 -1.41 10.22 -8.57
CA GLY A 121 -0.12 10.89 -8.71
C GLY A 121 -0.24 12.32 -9.24
N ARG A 122 0.91 12.98 -9.43
CA ARG A 122 1.01 14.29 -10.10
C ARG A 122 1.19 14.14 -11.62
N ASP A 123 0.44 13.24 -12.24
CA ASP A 123 0.53 12.91 -13.67
C ASP A 123 -0.40 13.76 -14.55
N ARG A 124 -1.15 14.70 -13.93
CA ARG A 124 -2.15 15.57 -14.58
C ARG A 124 -3.36 14.81 -15.17
N SER A 125 -3.54 13.52 -14.85
CA SER A 125 -4.70 12.74 -15.29
C SER A 125 -5.97 13.04 -14.49
N TRP A 126 -5.83 13.75 -13.37
CA TRP A 126 -6.93 14.12 -12.50
C TRP A 126 -6.72 15.51 -11.90
N THR A 127 -7.81 16.13 -11.43
CA THR A 127 -7.79 17.41 -10.72
C THR A 127 -8.82 17.35 -9.59
N TYR A 128 -8.52 17.99 -8.47
CA TYR A 128 -9.48 18.16 -7.38
C TYR A 128 -10.32 19.43 -7.64
N GLU A 129 -11.63 19.25 -7.79
CA GLU A 129 -12.58 20.36 -8.05
C GLU A 129 -13.40 20.77 -6.81
N GLY A 130 -12.99 20.32 -5.61
CA GLY A 130 -13.69 20.68 -4.36
C GLY A 130 -13.18 21.97 -3.71
N VAL A 131 -13.88 22.40 -2.65
CA VAL A 131 -13.54 23.60 -1.85
C VAL A 131 -12.38 23.40 -0.87
N GLY A 132 -11.83 22.19 -0.79
CA GLY A 132 -10.70 21.86 0.05
C GLY A 132 -9.33 22.32 -0.48
N CYS A 133 -8.31 21.65 0.03
CA CYS A 133 -6.91 21.73 -0.35
C CYS A 133 -6.67 21.76 -1.89
N LYS A 134 -6.21 22.89 -2.44
CA LYS A 134 -5.65 22.97 -3.82
C LYS A 134 -4.18 22.57 -3.79
N ASP A 135 -3.73 21.83 -4.80
CA ASP A 135 -2.34 21.35 -4.97
C ASP A 135 -1.77 20.46 -3.85
N GLY A 136 -2.62 19.81 -3.06
CA GLY A 136 -2.15 18.91 -1.99
C GLY A 136 -1.61 19.63 -0.75
N LYS A 137 -1.75 20.97 -0.67
CA LYS A 137 -1.56 21.73 0.58
C LYS A 137 -2.88 22.16 1.20
N GLN A 138 -3.11 21.74 2.44
CA GLN A 138 -4.22 22.26 3.24
C GLN A 138 -4.11 23.79 3.26
N VAL A 139 -5.14 24.49 2.80
CA VAL A 139 -5.19 25.94 2.93
C VAL A 139 -5.14 26.22 4.43
N SER A 140 -4.12 26.95 4.88
CA SER A 140 -3.85 27.19 6.31
C SER A 140 -5.13 27.53 7.08
N PHE A 141 -5.27 26.96 8.28
CA PHE A 141 -6.43 27.06 9.21
C PHE A 141 -6.70 28.48 9.78
N VAL A 142 -6.38 29.55 9.05
CA VAL A 142 -6.73 30.90 9.45
C VAL A 142 -8.03 31.29 8.75
N SER A 143 -9.07 31.37 9.58
CA SER A 143 -10.40 31.93 9.33
C SER A 143 -11.23 31.27 8.22
N MET A 144 -11.90 30.15 8.57
CA MET A 144 -13.29 30.01 8.13
C MET A 144 -14.19 30.58 9.23
N PRO A 145 -14.99 31.63 8.95
CA PRO A 145 -15.99 32.09 9.90
C PRO A 145 -17.03 31.00 10.10
N PHE A 146 -17.35 30.69 11.35
CA PHE A 146 -18.44 29.80 11.72
C PHE A 146 -19.77 30.39 11.20
N THR A 147 -20.36 29.65 10.25
CA THR A 147 -21.79 29.38 9.99
C THR A 147 -22.86 30.39 10.42
N HIS A 148 -23.78 30.67 9.50
CA HIS A 148 -25.23 30.50 9.73
C HIS A 148 -25.83 29.68 8.57
N ILE A 149 -26.19 28.42 8.82
CA ILE A 149 -27.48 27.78 8.48
C ILE A 149 -27.74 26.74 9.57
#